data_AF-A0A0F2JKJ5-F1
#
_entry.id   AF-A0A0F2JKJ5-F1
#
_cell.length_a   1.000
_cell.length_b   1.000
_cell.length_c   1.000
_cell.angle_alpha   90.00
_cell.angle_beta   90.00
_cell.angle_gamma   90.00
#
_symmetry.space_group_name_H-M   'P 1'
#
loop_
_entity.id
_entity.type
_entity.pdbx_description
1 polymer ?
#
loop_
_entity_poly.entity_id
_entity_poly.type
_entity_poly.pdbx_seq_one_letter_code
_entity_poly.pdbx_strand_id
1 'polypeptide(L)'
;MGEMTTNNKVDKEPLVSKTVTLPRLNRLSPSLESTALKIMEESGELAQAIGKLRGLSGEQQCLEEEEAMQMVARELVDVAQTAVTMMFVLEEQYGIDLEAILEEHLRKLRFKGYCD
;
A
#
# COMPACT_ATOMS: atom_id res chain seq x y z
N MET A 1 -12.95 10.05 52.89
CA MET A 1 -14.17 10.80 52.53
C MET A 1 -13.82 11.70 51.35
N GLY A 2 -14.56 11.57 50.24
CA GLY A 2 -14.48 12.35 49.00
C GLY A 2 -13.40 11.86 48.01
N GLU A 3 -13.66 10.88 47.14
CA GLU A 3 -14.18 11.02 45.75
C GLU A 3 -13.33 11.97 44.89
N MET A 4 -12.47 11.46 44.01
CA MET A 4 -12.75 10.97 42.65
C MET A 4 -13.26 12.05 41.70
N THR A 5 -12.35 12.61 40.90
CA THR A 5 -12.60 12.78 39.46
C THR A 5 -11.33 12.44 38.70
N THR A 6 -11.33 11.23 38.15
CA THR A 6 -10.45 10.76 37.09
C THR A 6 -10.49 11.73 35.93
N ASN A 7 -9.38 12.44 35.68
CA ASN A 7 -9.23 13.22 34.46
C ASN A 7 -8.94 12.24 33.32
N ASN A 8 -10.01 11.74 32.73
CA ASN A 8 -10.00 10.88 31.56
C ASN A 8 -9.60 11.76 30.36
N LYS A 9 -8.30 12.05 30.23
CA LYS A 9 -7.73 12.51 28.98
C LYS A 9 -7.75 11.31 28.04
N VAL A 10 -8.85 11.21 27.31
CA VAL A 10 -8.84 10.55 26.01
C VAL A 10 -7.91 11.41 25.16
N ASP A 11 -6.62 11.07 25.18
CA ASP A 11 -5.63 11.59 24.24
C ASP A 11 -6.00 11.03 22.86
N LYS A 12 -7.01 11.63 22.23
CA LYS A 12 -7.30 11.48 20.80
C LYS A 12 -6.55 12.59 20.09
N GLU A 13 -5.39 12.26 19.51
CA GLU A 13 -4.73 13.11 18.52
C GLU A 13 -3.78 12.27 17.65
N PRO A 14 -3.68 12.56 16.35
CA PRO A 14 -4.72 12.42 15.34
C PRO A 14 -4.39 11.28 14.36
N LEU A 15 -5.35 10.86 13.54
CA LEU A 15 -5.06 10.09 12.33
C LEU A 15 -4.25 10.98 11.38
N VAL A 16 -2.93 10.98 11.54
CA VAL A 16 -1.97 11.71 10.71
C VAL A 16 -1.82 10.94 9.41
N SER A 17 -2.55 11.37 8.39
CA SER A 17 -2.29 10.92 7.03
C SER A 17 -0.82 11.17 6.68
N LYS A 18 -0.20 10.21 6.00
CA LYS A 18 1.16 10.36 5.45
C LYS A 18 1.06 10.33 3.94
N THR A 19 1.66 11.32 3.29
CA THR A 19 1.81 11.34 1.84
C THR A 19 3.01 10.50 1.45
N VAL A 20 2.78 9.46 0.65
CA VAL A 20 3.83 8.71 -0.05
C VAL A 20 3.87 9.21 -1.48
N THR A 21 5.04 9.64 -1.95
CA THR A 21 5.23 10.12 -3.33
C THR A 21 5.96 9.07 -4.14
N LEU A 22 5.37 8.64 -5.24
CA LEU A 22 5.95 7.69 -6.18
C LEU A 22 6.12 8.36 -7.56
N PRO A 23 7.30 8.28 -8.20
CA PRO A 23 7.54 8.96 -9.46
C PRO A 23 6.84 8.28 -10.65
N ARG A 24 6.50 9.06 -11.68
CA ARG A 24 6.21 8.50 -13.01
C ARG A 24 7.49 7.90 -13.62
N LEU A 25 7.40 6.68 -14.14
CA LEU A 25 8.52 6.01 -14.78
C LEU A 25 8.55 6.32 -16.29
N ASN A 26 9.30 7.35 -16.67
CA ASN A 26 9.30 7.91 -18.03
C ASN A 26 10.09 7.08 -19.07
N ARG A 27 10.67 5.94 -18.67
CA ARG A 27 11.47 5.06 -19.54
C ARG A 27 10.76 3.76 -19.89
N LEU A 28 9.50 3.63 -19.48
CA LEU A 28 8.66 2.48 -19.75
C LEU A 28 7.52 2.90 -20.69
N SER A 29 7.13 1.99 -21.58
CA SER A 29 5.91 2.11 -22.38
C SER A 29 5.01 0.91 -22.04
N PRO A 30 4.46 0.85 -20.82
CA PRO A 30 3.67 -0.29 -20.40
C PRO A 30 2.33 -0.33 -21.15
N SER A 31 1.89 -1.52 -21.53
CA SER A 31 0.50 -1.78 -21.91
C SER A 31 -0.32 -2.19 -20.68
N LEU A 32 -1.64 -2.21 -20.81
CA LEU A 32 -2.53 -2.72 -19.75
C LEU A 32 -2.18 -4.18 -19.41
N GLU A 33 -1.95 -5.00 -20.43
CA GLU A 33 -1.62 -6.42 -20.29
C GLU A 33 -0.25 -6.61 -19.64
N SER A 34 0.78 -5.88 -20.09
CA SER A 34 2.12 -6.00 -19.50
C SER A 34 2.14 -5.53 -18.05
N THR A 35 1.36 -4.49 -17.74
CA THR A 35 1.21 -4.01 -16.36
C THR A 35 0.52 -5.05 -15.50
N ALA A 36 -0.58 -5.65 -15.98
CA ALA A 36 -1.28 -6.68 -15.23
C ALA A 36 -0.37 -7.88 -14.93
N LEU A 37 0.44 -8.30 -15.91
CA LEU A 37 1.46 -9.33 -15.71
C LEU A 37 2.49 -8.93 -14.65
N LYS A 38 2.98 -7.68 -14.70
CA LYS A 38 3.97 -7.19 -13.75
C LYS A 38 3.44 -7.08 -12.32
N ILE A 39 2.20 -6.61 -12.15
CA ILE A 39 1.51 -6.59 -10.84
C ILE A 39 1.40 -8.00 -10.27
N MET A 40 1.07 -9.00 -11.11
CA MET A 40 0.97 -10.39 -10.66
C MET A 40 2.34 -10.96 -10.25
N GLU A 41 3.40 -10.61 -10.96
CA GLU A 41 4.78 -10.99 -10.62
C GLU A 41 5.18 -10.42 -9.25
N GLU A 42 5.07 -9.10 -9.07
CA GLU A 42 5.42 -8.40 -7.82
C GLU A 42 4.53 -8.85 -6.64
N SER A 43 3.26 -9.13 -6.90
CA SER A 43 2.37 -9.71 -5.87
C SER A 43 2.80 -11.13 -5.47
N GLY A 44 3.35 -11.91 -6.39
CA GLY A 44 3.93 -13.23 -6.13
C GLY A 44 5.21 -13.13 -5.27
N GLU A 45 6.06 -12.15 -5.57
CA GLU A 45 7.28 -11.85 -4.79
C GLU A 45 6.91 -11.40 -3.36
N LEU A 46 5.91 -10.52 -3.23
CA LEU A 46 5.33 -10.13 -1.94
C LEU A 46 4.80 -11.35 -1.16
N ALA A 47 4.04 -12.22 -1.82
CA ALA A 47 3.53 -13.44 -1.17
C ALA A 47 4.66 -14.37 -0.71
N GLN A 48 5.74 -14.48 -1.49
CA GLN A 48 6.93 -15.25 -1.10
C GLN A 48 7.61 -14.63 0.12
N ALA A 49 7.79 -13.31 0.16
CA ALA A 49 8.39 -12.60 1.31
C ALA A 49 7.58 -12.82 2.60
N ILE A 50 6.25 -12.75 2.51
CA ILE A 50 5.34 -13.05 3.64
C ILE A 50 5.41 -14.54 4.03
N GLY A 51 5.52 -15.45 3.06
CA GLY A 51 5.64 -16.89 3.31
C GLY A 51 6.90 -17.26 4.09
N LYS A 52 8.03 -16.59 3.79
CA LYS A 52 9.30 -16.73 4.51
C LYS A 52 9.17 -16.31 5.98
N LEU A 53 8.48 -15.20 6.27
CA LEU A 53 8.21 -14.74 7.64
C LEU A 53 7.43 -15.78 8.46
N ARG A 54 6.40 -16.38 7.85
CA ARG A 54 5.47 -17.27 8.56
C ARG A 54 5.96 -18.73 8.68
N GLY A 55 7.15 -19.06 8.17
CA GLY A 55 7.67 -20.43 8.15
C GLY A 55 6.75 -21.42 7.41
N LEU A 56 5.90 -20.92 6.50
CA LEU A 56 4.85 -21.70 5.83
C LEU A 56 5.43 -22.73 4.84
N SER A 57 6.73 -22.66 4.57
CA SER A 57 7.45 -23.57 3.67
C SER A 57 7.99 -24.83 4.34
N GLY A 58 7.86 -25.01 5.66
CA GLY A 58 8.44 -26.18 6.36
C GLY A 58 9.97 -26.24 6.36
N GLU A 59 10.64 -25.18 5.88
CA GLU A 59 12.09 -25.00 5.91
C GLU A 59 12.50 -24.30 7.23
N GLN A 60 13.70 -24.59 7.73
CA GLN A 60 14.25 -23.96 8.93
C GLN A 60 14.25 -22.43 8.77
N GLN A 61 13.75 -21.70 9.79
CA GLN A 61 13.84 -20.24 9.85
C GLN A 61 15.29 -19.81 9.64
N CYS A 62 15.60 -19.34 8.44
CA CYS A 62 16.94 -18.96 8.02
C CYS A 62 17.10 -17.43 7.88
N LEU A 63 16.03 -16.67 8.11
CA LEU A 63 16.00 -15.21 8.01
C LEU A 63 15.48 -14.62 9.33
N GLU A 64 16.19 -13.62 9.84
CA GLU A 64 15.73 -12.80 10.97
C GLU A 64 14.44 -12.07 10.59
N GLU A 65 13.49 -11.96 11.52
CA GLU A 65 12.17 -11.36 11.30
C GLU A 65 12.27 -9.95 10.69
N GLU A 66 13.26 -9.17 11.12
CA GLU A 66 13.53 -7.83 10.60
C GLU A 66 13.87 -7.83 9.10
N GLU A 67 14.66 -8.80 8.64
CA GLU A 67 15.04 -8.92 7.23
C GLU A 67 13.83 -9.30 6.37
N ALA A 68 13.00 -10.23 6.85
CA ALA A 68 11.76 -10.60 6.17
C ALA A 68 10.80 -9.42 6.05
N MET A 69 10.66 -8.61 7.11
CA MET A 69 9.81 -7.42 7.10
C MET A 69 10.33 -6.33 6.14
N GLN A 70 11.65 -6.17 6.03
CA GLN A 70 12.23 -5.28 5.03
C GLN A 70 11.95 -5.75 3.60
N MET A 71 12.01 -7.06 3.34
CA MET A 71 11.63 -7.62 2.05
C MET A 71 10.16 -7.33 1.74
N VAL A 72 9.24 -7.63 2.66
CA VAL A 72 7.80 -7.34 2.50
C VAL A 72 7.56 -5.87 2.17
N ALA A 73 8.24 -4.95 2.87
CA ALA A 73 8.09 -3.52 2.62
C ALA A 73 8.56 -3.11 1.21
N ARG A 74 9.64 -3.73 0.69
CA ARG A 74 10.14 -3.47 -0.67
C ARG A 74 9.14 -3.95 -1.72
N GLU A 75 8.69 -5.20 -1.61
CA GLU A 75 7.73 -5.77 -2.56
C GLU A 75 6.40 -5.00 -2.56
N LEU A 76 5.95 -4.51 -1.41
CA LEU A 76 4.76 -3.64 -1.33
C LEU A 76 4.94 -2.33 -2.10
N VAL A 77 6.13 -1.73 -2.05
CA VAL A 77 6.43 -0.50 -2.80
C VAL A 77 6.49 -0.77 -4.29
N ASP A 78 7.03 -1.93 -4.70
CA ASP A 78 7.10 -2.30 -6.12
C ASP A 78 5.70 -2.48 -6.73
N VAL A 79 4.81 -3.24 -6.05
CA VAL A 79 3.39 -3.35 -6.44
C VAL A 79 2.73 -1.97 -6.56
N ALA A 80 2.97 -1.10 -5.58
CA ALA A 80 2.41 0.26 -5.60
C ALA A 80 2.95 1.09 -6.77
N GLN A 81 4.25 1.04 -7.02
CA GLN A 81 4.92 1.78 -8.09
C GLN A 81 4.42 1.34 -9.47
N THR A 82 4.25 0.04 -9.70
CA THR A 82 3.74 -0.48 -10.97
C THR A 82 2.29 -0.05 -11.20
N ALA A 83 1.45 -0.11 -10.16
CA ALA A 83 0.07 0.38 -10.25
C ALA A 83 0.01 1.90 -10.54
N VAL A 84 0.78 2.72 -9.81
CA VAL A 84 0.85 4.19 -9.99
C VAL A 84 1.36 4.56 -11.37
N THR A 85 2.37 3.83 -11.89
CA THR A 85 2.89 4.06 -13.25
C THR A 85 1.80 3.90 -14.31
N MET A 86 0.96 2.87 -14.18
CA MET A 86 -0.14 2.65 -15.10
C MET A 86 -1.28 3.66 -14.92
N MET A 87 -1.52 4.17 -13.71
CA MET A 87 -2.46 5.27 -13.49
C MET A 87 -2.07 6.48 -14.33
N PHE A 88 -0.81 6.93 -14.28
CA PHE A 88 -0.33 8.04 -15.13
C PHE A 88 -0.55 7.78 -16.63
N VAL A 89 -0.32 6.55 -17.10
CA VAL A 89 -0.56 6.21 -18.51
C VAL A 89 -2.05 6.28 -18.88
N LEU A 90 -2.95 5.85 -17.99
CA LEU A 90 -4.40 5.99 -18.17
C LEU A 90 -4.82 7.47 -18.28
N GLU A 91 -4.27 8.32 -17.44
CA GLU A 91 -4.54 9.77 -17.49
C GLU A 91 -4.04 10.38 -18.80
N GLU A 92 -2.78 10.17 -19.12
CA GLU A 92 -2.12 10.86 -20.23
C GLU A 92 -2.53 10.36 -21.61
N GLN A 93 -2.70 9.04 -21.77
CA GLN A 93 -2.96 8.43 -23.07
C GLN A 93 -4.43 8.16 -23.33
N TYR A 94 -5.21 7.91 -22.29
CA TYR A 94 -6.63 7.57 -22.40
C TYR A 94 -7.55 8.69 -21.89
N GLY A 95 -6.99 9.79 -21.35
CA GLY A 95 -7.76 10.95 -20.89
C GLY A 95 -8.62 10.64 -19.66
N ILE A 96 -8.22 9.65 -18.86
CA ILE A 96 -8.92 9.29 -17.63
C ILE A 96 -8.67 10.36 -16.56
N ASP A 97 -9.75 10.89 -15.98
CA ASP A 97 -9.67 11.81 -14.84
C ASP A 97 -9.36 11.03 -13.56
N LEU A 98 -8.07 10.91 -13.23
CA LEU A 98 -7.63 10.21 -12.03
C LEU A 98 -8.04 10.92 -10.75
N GLU A 99 -8.09 12.25 -10.74
CA GLU A 99 -8.49 13.04 -9.57
C GLU A 99 -9.93 12.70 -9.19
N ALA A 100 -10.84 12.71 -10.17
CA ALA A 100 -12.24 12.34 -9.94
C ALA A 100 -12.40 10.90 -9.43
N ILE A 101 -11.63 9.95 -9.99
CA ILE A 101 -11.63 8.54 -9.54
C ILE A 101 -11.11 8.42 -8.10
N LEU A 102 -10.04 9.16 -7.76
CA LEU A 102 -9.46 9.15 -6.43
C LEU A 102 -10.42 9.77 -5.40
N GLU A 103 -11.05 10.90 -5.72
CA GLU A 103 -12.07 11.51 -4.87
C GLU A 103 -13.23 10.56 -4.59
N GLU A 104 -13.72 9.85 -5.62
CA GLU A 104 -14.75 8.82 -5.45
C GLU A 104 -14.28 7.67 -4.56
N HIS A 105 -13.05 7.20 -4.75
CA HIS A 105 -12.48 6.16 -3.93
C HIS A 105 -12.39 6.59 -2.45
N LEU A 106 -11.88 7.80 -2.17
CA LEU A 106 -11.77 8.34 -0.82
C LEU A 106 -13.13 8.54 -0.17
N ARG A 107 -14.13 9.04 -0.90
CA ARG A 107 -15.51 9.17 -0.42
C ARG A 107 -16.08 7.82 0.03
N LYS A 108 -15.86 6.78 -0.78
CA LYS A 108 -16.26 5.40 -0.45
C LYS A 108 -15.55 4.89 0.81
N LEU A 109 -14.26 5.17 0.98
CA LEU A 109 -13.51 4.75 2.18
C LEU A 109 -14.00 5.48 3.43
N ARG A 110 -14.24 6.80 3.36
CA ARG A 110 -14.85 7.59 4.44
C ARG A 110 -16.22 7.07 4.84
N PHE A 111 -17.07 6.78 3.85
CA PHE A 111 -18.38 6.20 4.10
C PHE A 111 -18.32 4.85 4.84
N LYS A 112 -17.27 4.05 4.59
CA LYS A 112 -17.03 2.79 5.29
C LYS A 112 -16.34 2.94 6.65
N GLY A 113 -15.93 4.15 7.03
CA GLY A 113 -15.16 4.39 8.25
C GLY A 113 -13.72 3.89 8.19
N TYR A 114 -13.13 3.77 7.00
CA TYR A 114 -11.73 3.34 6.83
C TYR A 114 -10.73 4.52 6.83
N CYS A 115 -11.18 5.75 6.61
CA CYS A 115 -10.37 6.97 6.74
C CYS A 115 -11.26 8.18 7.05
N ASP A 116 -10.67 9.25 7.59
CA ASP A 116 -11.33 10.51 7.97
C ASP A 116 -10.86 11.67 7.06
#